data_AF-A0A4S4KNJ5-F1
#
_entry.id   AF-A0A4S4KNJ5-F1
#
_cell.length_a   1.000
_cell.length_b   1.000
_cell.length_c   1.000
_cell.angle_alpha   90.00
_cell.angle_beta   90.00
_cell.angle_gamma   90.00
#
_symmetry.space_group_name_H-M   'P 1'
#
loop_
_entity.id
_entity.type
_entity.pdbx_description
1 polymer ?
#
loop_
_entity_poly.entity_id
_entity_poly.type
_entity_poly.pdbx_seq_one_letter_code
_entity_poly.pdbx_strand_id
1 'polypeptide(L)'
;MPPAPIASSSKALAAILPQIASGQAYEAHQKARTFASRYVKSAQYDTAIDVLFQSARELLKAGQPGSGIDLVSFLLDVYESKGEGVTEEARGKLNVIQRD
;
A
#
# COMPACT_ATOMS: atom_id res chain seq x y z
N MET A 1 29.35 -5.77 4.09
CA MET A 1 28.36 -5.70 3.00
C MET A 1 27.48 -4.49 3.25
N PRO A 2 27.43 -3.48 2.37
CA PRO A 2 26.54 -2.35 2.56
C PRO A 2 25.07 -2.81 2.52
N PRO A 3 24.16 -2.19 3.28
CA PRO A 3 22.73 -2.47 3.16
C PRO A 3 22.27 -2.16 1.74
N ALA A 4 21.46 -3.05 1.16
CA ALA A 4 20.87 -2.83 -0.15
C ALA A 4 20.09 -1.49 -0.17
N PRO A 5 20.12 -0.73 -1.29
CA PRO A 5 19.37 0.52 -1.37
C PRO A 5 17.89 0.24 -1.12
N ILE A 6 17.29 1.00 -0.20
CA ILE A 6 15.85 0.96 0.08
C ILE A 6 15.13 1.25 -1.23
N ALA A 7 14.38 0.28 -1.76
CA ALA A 7 13.69 0.46 -3.03
C ALA A 7 12.61 1.53 -2.88
N SER A 8 12.66 2.54 -3.75
CA SER A 8 11.65 3.61 -3.75
C SER A 8 10.30 3.11 -4.28
N SER A 9 9.23 3.44 -3.56
CA SER A 9 7.83 3.22 -3.96
C SER A 9 7.41 4.06 -5.18
N SER A 10 8.16 5.11 -5.52
CA SER A 10 7.79 6.09 -6.55
C SER A 10 7.49 5.44 -7.90
N LYS A 11 8.24 4.42 -8.30
CA LYS A 11 8.02 3.72 -9.58
C LYS A 11 6.68 2.97 -9.60
N ALA A 12 6.33 2.30 -8.50
CA ALA A 12 5.06 1.59 -8.40
C ALA A 12 3.89 2.59 -8.39
N LEU A 13 4.00 3.64 -7.57
CA LEU A 13 2.96 4.66 -7.43
C LEU A 13 2.71 5.44 -8.72
N ALA A 14 3.76 5.79 -9.46
CA ALA A 14 3.64 6.42 -10.77
C ALA A 14 2.89 5.55 -11.79
N ALA A 15 2.89 4.22 -11.61
CA ALA A 15 2.16 3.29 -12.47
C ALA A 15 0.72 3.00 -12.00
N ILE A 16 0.38 3.33 -10.76
CA ILE A 16 -0.90 3.00 -10.11
C ILE A 16 -1.80 4.24 -10.04
N LEU A 17 -1.33 5.33 -9.43
CA LEU A 17 -2.16 6.49 -9.08
C LEU A 17 -2.84 7.14 -10.31
N PRO A 18 -2.17 7.28 -11.48
CA PRO A 18 -2.84 7.82 -12.66
C PRO A 18 -4.02 6.98 -13.15
N GLN A 19 -3.98 5.66 -12.95
CA GLN A 19 -5.06 4.77 -13.36
C GLN A 19 -6.31 4.94 -12.48
N ILE A 20 -6.13 5.17 -11.18
CA ILE A 20 -7.24 5.50 -10.27
C ILE A 20 -7.90 6.80 -10.73
N ALA A 21 -7.10 7.84 -11.00
CA ALA A 21 -7.59 9.13 -11.47
C ALA A 21 -8.31 9.06 -12.83
N SER A 22 -7.93 8.10 -13.69
CA SER A 22 -8.57 7.89 -15.00
C SER A 22 -9.73 6.90 -14.99
N GLY A 23 -10.25 6.51 -13.82
CA GLY A 23 -11.38 5.58 -13.69
C GLY A 23 -11.04 4.09 -13.93
N GLN A 24 -9.76 3.75 -14.06
CA GLN A 24 -9.26 2.36 -14.20
C GLN A 24 -8.92 1.78 -12.81
N ALA A 25 -9.86 1.90 -11.87
CA ALA A 25 -9.62 1.58 -10.47
C ALA A 25 -9.33 0.10 -10.24
N TYR A 26 -9.99 -0.79 -10.99
CA TYR A 26 -9.76 -2.23 -10.88
C TYR A 26 -8.34 -2.62 -11.33
N GLU A 27 -7.88 -2.08 -12.45
CA GLU A 27 -6.52 -2.30 -12.96
C GLU A 27 -5.48 -1.75 -11.98
N ALA A 28 -5.74 -0.56 -11.43
CA ALA A 28 -4.88 0.05 -10.43
C ALA A 28 -4.78 -0.81 -9.16
N HIS A 29 -5.91 -1.32 -8.68
CA HIS A 29 -5.99 -2.25 -7.54
C HIS A 29 -5.16 -3.52 -7.77
N GLN A 30 -5.35 -4.21 -8.90
CA GLN A 30 -4.59 -5.42 -9.23
C GLN A 30 -3.09 -5.14 -9.34
N LYS A 31 -2.72 -3.99 -9.90
CA LYS A 31 -1.33 -3.56 -10.02
C LYS A 31 -0.71 -3.26 -8.65
N ALA A 32 -1.44 -2.61 -7.75
CA ALA A 32 -1.00 -2.37 -6.37
C ALA A 32 -0.72 -3.67 -5.62
N ARG A 33 -1.65 -4.65 -5.67
CA ARG A 33 -1.44 -6.00 -5.09
C ARG A 33 -0.20 -6.68 -5.65
N THR A 34 0.01 -6.58 -6.97
CA THR A 34 1.15 -7.19 -7.66
C THR A 34 2.49 -6.60 -7.21
N PHE A 35 2.60 -5.26 -7.15
CA PHE A 35 3.81 -4.60 -6.65
C PHE A 35 4.06 -4.93 -5.18
N ALA A 36 3.05 -4.79 -4.32
CA ALA A 36 3.17 -5.07 -2.89
C ALA A 36 3.62 -6.52 -2.64
N SER A 37 3.00 -7.51 -3.30
CA SER A 37 3.39 -8.92 -3.17
C SER A 37 4.85 -9.17 -3.56
N ARG A 38 5.35 -8.47 -4.59
CA ARG A 38 6.76 -8.57 -5.00
C ARG A 38 7.69 -7.96 -3.97
N TYR A 39 7.34 -6.79 -3.44
CA TYR A 39 8.14 -6.13 -2.40
C TYR A 39 8.20 -6.97 -1.11
N VAL A 40 7.07 -7.55 -0.69
CA VAL A 40 7.00 -8.48 0.45
C VAL A 40 7.90 -9.70 0.23
N LYS A 41 7.85 -10.33 -0.95
CA LYS A 41 8.73 -11.47 -1.30
C LYS A 41 10.22 -11.13 -1.26
N SER A 42 10.58 -9.86 -1.48
CA SER A 42 11.96 -9.38 -1.39
C SER A 42 12.29 -8.72 -0.05
N ALA A 43 11.46 -8.93 0.99
CA ALA A 43 11.60 -8.33 2.32
C ALA A 43 11.67 -6.79 2.32
N GLN A 44 11.14 -6.14 1.28
CA GLN A 44 11.04 -4.68 1.16
C GLN A 44 9.71 -4.20 1.77
N TYR A 45 9.52 -4.47 3.06
CA TYR A 45 8.24 -4.26 3.75
C TYR A 45 7.83 -2.78 3.77
N ASP A 46 8.75 -1.86 4.02
CA ASP A 46 8.44 -0.41 4.04
C ASP A 46 7.97 0.10 2.67
N THR A 47 8.59 -0.40 1.59
CA THR A 47 8.17 -0.09 0.22
C THR A 47 6.78 -0.66 -0.08
N ALA A 48 6.49 -1.88 0.37
CA ALA A 48 5.17 -2.49 0.24
C ALA A 48 4.10 -1.70 1.01
N ILE A 49 4.40 -1.32 2.26
CA ILE A 49 3.54 -0.51 3.14
C ILE A 49 3.17 0.81 2.47
N ASP A 50 4.16 1.52 1.91
CA ASP A 50 3.92 2.81 1.27
C ASP A 50 3.04 2.68 0.01
N VAL A 51 3.32 1.67 -0.83
CA VAL A 51 2.51 1.38 -2.03
C VAL A 51 1.07 1.05 -1.66
N LEU A 52 0.86 0.17 -0.67
CA LEU A 52 -0.47 -0.23 -0.22
C LEU A 52 -1.23 0.95 0.38
N PHE A 53 -0.61 1.69 1.29
CA PHE A 53 -1.24 2.83 1.96
C PHE A 53 -1.69 3.91 0.99
N GLN A 54 -0.81 4.36 0.09
CA GLN A 54 -1.17 5.41 -0.86
C GLN A 54 -2.22 4.95 -1.86
N SER A 55 -2.09 3.72 -2.38
CA SER A 55 -3.07 3.18 -3.35
C SER A 55 -4.45 2.98 -2.70
N ALA A 56 -4.50 2.44 -1.47
CA ALA A 56 -5.74 2.27 -0.72
C ALA A 56 -6.43 3.60 -0.48
N ARG A 57 -5.69 4.61 0.00
CA ARG A 57 -6.24 5.95 0.27
C ARG A 57 -6.85 6.57 -0.98
N GLU A 58 -6.17 6.49 -2.12
CA GLU A 58 -6.70 7.08 -3.36
C GLU A 58 -7.88 6.28 -3.93
N LEU A 59 -7.91 4.96 -3.77
CA LEU A 59 -9.09 4.15 -4.13
C LEU A 59 -10.31 4.50 -3.26
N LEU A 60 -10.12 4.69 -1.95
CA LEU A 60 -11.21 5.11 -1.06
C LEU A 60 -11.77 6.47 -1.47
N LYS A 61 -10.90 7.46 -1.74
CA LYS A 61 -11.30 8.78 -2.24
C LYS A 61 -12.02 8.72 -3.59
N ALA A 62 -11.66 7.77 -4.44
CA ALA A 62 -12.30 7.54 -5.73
C ALA A 62 -13.64 6.77 -5.64
N GLY A 63 -14.16 6.53 -4.44
CA GLY A 63 -15.42 5.82 -4.23
C GLY A 63 -15.32 4.31 -4.51
N GLN A 64 -14.14 3.72 -4.31
CA GLN A 64 -13.87 2.29 -4.53
C GLN A 64 -13.58 1.57 -3.21
N PRO A 65 -14.56 1.47 -2.29
CA PRO A 65 -14.35 0.95 -0.94
C PRO A 65 -13.91 -0.52 -0.93
N GLY A 66 -14.45 -1.36 -1.81
CA GLY A 66 -14.06 -2.78 -1.88
C GLY A 66 -12.57 -2.96 -2.17
N SER A 67 -12.05 -2.26 -3.19
CA SER A 67 -10.63 -2.28 -3.54
C SER A 67 -9.76 -1.59 -2.49
N GLY A 68 -10.21 -0.47 -1.94
CA GLY A 68 -9.48 0.25 -0.89
C GLY A 68 -9.31 -0.58 0.38
N ILE A 69 -10.39 -1.19 0.87
CA ILE A 69 -10.40 -2.04 2.07
C ILE A 69 -9.56 -3.30 1.86
N ASP A 70 -9.64 -3.93 0.69
CA ASP A 70 -8.79 -5.08 0.37
C ASP A 70 -7.29 -4.75 0.46
N LEU A 71 -6.87 -3.59 -0.06
CA LEU A 71 -5.49 -3.13 0.09
C LEU A 71 -5.11 -2.77 1.52
N VAL A 72 -6.05 -2.27 2.34
CA VAL A 72 -5.83 -2.06 3.78
C VAL A 72 -5.66 -3.39 4.51
N SER A 73 -6.46 -4.41 4.20
CA SER A 73 -6.28 -5.74 4.78
C SER A 73 -4.89 -6.29 4.44
N PHE A 74 -4.47 -6.18 3.18
CA PHE A 74 -3.13 -6.60 2.79
C PHE A 74 -2.04 -5.77 3.50
N LEU A 75 -2.26 -4.48 3.73
CA LEU A 75 -1.34 -3.65 4.49
C LEU A 75 -1.12 -4.18 5.92
N LEU A 76 -2.19 -4.63 6.59
CA LEU A 76 -2.10 -5.22 7.92
C LEU A 76 -1.29 -6.52 7.91
N ASP A 77 -1.53 -7.39 6.93
CA ASP A 77 -0.75 -8.63 6.76
C ASP A 77 0.75 -8.35 6.56
N VAL A 78 1.09 -7.26 5.86
CA VAL A 78 2.48 -6.83 5.66
C VAL A 78 3.11 -6.33 6.96
N TYR A 79 2.38 -5.58 7.80
CA TYR A 79 2.87 -5.18 9.12
C TYR A 79 3.12 -6.40 10.01
N GLU A 80 2.20 -7.37 10.02
CA GLU A 80 2.39 -8.63 10.75
C GLU A 80 3.61 -9.40 10.24
N SER A 81 3.77 -9.49 8.92
CA SER A 81 4.90 -10.18 8.27
C SER A 81 6.25 -9.51 8.50
N LYS A 82 6.29 -8.17 8.70
CA LYS A 82 7.53 -7.43 8.97
C LYS A 82 8.12 -7.79 10.35
N GLY A 83 7.31 -8.31 11.28
CA GLY A 83 7.75 -8.69 12.62
C GLY A 83 8.02 -7.51 13.57
N GLU A 84 7.70 -6.28 13.16
CA GLU A 84 7.63 -5.14 14.07
C GLU A 84 6.25 -5.15 14.74
N GLY A 85 6.21 -5.50 16.03
CA GLY A 85 4.99 -5.36 16.84
C GLY A 85 4.42 -3.96 16.69
N VAL A 86 3.09 -3.87 16.51
CA VAL A 86 2.31 -2.65 16.25
C VAL A 86 2.90 -1.41 16.95
N THR A 87 3.59 -0.54 16.19
CA THR A 87 4.07 0.75 16.70
C THR A 87 2.98 1.81 16.59
N GLU A 88 3.12 2.89 17.36
CA GLU A 88 2.15 4.00 17.41
C GLU A 88 1.95 4.68 16.03
N GLU A 89 2.93 4.63 15.13
CA GLU A 89 2.81 5.12 13.75
C GLU A 89 1.83 4.28 12.90
N ALA A 90 1.79 2.96 13.13
CA ALA A 90 0.84 2.07 12.46
C ALA A 90 -0.60 2.36 12.93
N ARG A 91 -0.78 2.68 14.22
CA ARG A 91 -2.08 3.12 14.79
C ARG A 91 -2.51 4.49 14.25
N GLY A 92 -1.58 5.42 14.07
CA GLY A 92 -1.86 6.75 13.52
C GLY A 92 -2.48 6.72 12.12
N LYS A 93 -2.04 5.81 11.25
CA LYS A 93 -2.58 5.65 9.89
C LYS A 93 -4.01 5.09 9.87
N LEU A 94 -4.38 4.25 10.83
CA LEU A 94 -5.74 3.69 10.94
C LEU A 94 -6.77 4.72 11.42
N ASN A 95 -6.38 5.62 12.34
CA ASN A 95 -7.28 6.66 12.85
C ASN A 95 -7.65 7.72 11.81
N VAL A 96 -6.85 7.90 10.75
CA VAL A 96 -7.14 8.83 9.65
C VAL A 96 -8.21 8.29 8.70
N ILE A 97 -8.43 6.97 8.65
CA ILE A 97 -9.41 6.35 7.74
C ILE A 97 -10.83 6.31 8.36
N GLN A 98 -10.97 6.49 9.68
CA GLN A 98 -12.28 6.49 10.37
C GLN A 98 -12.87 7.88 10.63
N ARG A 99 -12.23 8.94 10.15
CA ARG A 99 -12.75 10.32 10.25
C ARG A 99 -12.75 10.96 8.87
N ASP A 100 -13.66 10.50 8.03
CA ASP A 100 -14.29 11.28 6.94
C ASP A 100 -15.52 10.49 6.44
#